data_AF-A0A4P5VXQ7-F1
#
_entry.id   AF-A0A4P5VXQ7-F1
#
_cell.length_a   1.000
_cell.length_b   1.000
_cell.length_c   1.000
_cell.angle_alpha   90.00
_cell.angle_beta   90.00
_cell.angle_gamma   90.00
#
_symmetry.space_group_name_H-M   'P 1'
#
loop_
_entity.id
_entity.type
_entity.pdbx_description
1 polymer ?
#
loop_
_entity_poly.entity_id
_entity_poly.type
_entity_poly.pdbx_seq_one_letter_code
_entity_poly.pdbx_strand_id
1 'polypeptide(L)'
;MIFRLFFLALGASLLACTTGAPSSSETTACDGEIHSETLSLKSDEDGRVTVPVALDGNDDAFMVLTARSTGTVSTDGVVDGEGTPVLDWEDWSTGHESLTNAFFASSDVSVLNWPVRDEDGPLAAGDWTVFASTLDNDGYYKGNQAAEVTVIRRSCSGGTPSIPITIAYAGKLEKDREVTSAVEAAAARWIEIYGEYGVDITVDYVSVDMDGSVPEPLPGADAYTDVYAAIGEGIVVVVGDDVAGNANLYGEAGGIPGPILPSPHSVVAVSWLVHAGPDAAFSDEEIEIFAETMAHESGHFLGLYHPVEDGWTYWDALDDTKKCSSESSCESALSDNLMFPYPVCAARCVEQVALSTGQVGVILNNVGVR
;
A
#
# COMPACT_ATOMS: atom_id res chain seq x y z
N MET A 1 -21.89 66.07 -8.01
CA MET A 1 -22.36 66.41 -6.65
C MET A 1 -23.82 65.98 -6.53
N ILE A 2 -24.09 64.98 -5.68
CA ILE A 2 -25.35 64.71 -4.95
C ILE A 2 -26.70 64.62 -5.74
N PHE A 3 -27.22 63.38 -5.74
CA PHE A 3 -28.63 62.94 -5.67
C PHE A 3 -29.72 63.43 -6.65
N ARG A 4 -30.42 62.45 -7.24
CA ARG A 4 -31.89 62.34 -7.17
C ARG A 4 -32.32 60.88 -6.94
N LEU A 5 -33.24 60.67 -6.00
CA LEU A 5 -34.05 59.45 -5.86
C LEU A 5 -35.01 59.32 -7.06
N PHE A 6 -35.38 58.09 -7.43
CA PHE A 6 -36.76 57.76 -7.79
C PHE A 6 -37.09 56.30 -7.44
N PHE A 7 -38.33 56.08 -6.98
CA PHE A 7 -38.93 54.76 -6.71
C PHE A 7 -39.18 53.98 -8.01
N LEU A 8 -39.09 52.65 -7.95
CA LEU A 8 -39.99 51.79 -8.71
C LEU A 8 -40.26 50.46 -7.97
N ALA A 9 -41.40 49.83 -8.29
CA ALA A 9 -42.07 48.85 -7.43
C ALA A 9 -41.84 47.38 -7.82
N LEU A 10 -42.28 46.51 -6.90
CA LEU A 10 -42.25 45.04 -6.96
C LEU A 10 -42.67 44.45 -8.33
N GLY A 11 -41.83 43.55 -8.85
CA GLY A 11 -42.26 42.39 -9.62
C GLY A 11 -41.91 41.13 -8.83
N ALA A 12 -42.91 40.38 -8.34
CA ALA A 12 -42.66 39.14 -7.64
C ALA A 12 -42.37 38.00 -8.63
N SER A 13 -41.25 37.31 -8.43
CA SER A 13 -40.97 36.02 -9.08
C SER A 13 -40.67 35.00 -8.00
N LEU A 14 -41.39 33.88 -8.01
CA LEU A 14 -41.07 32.74 -7.15
C LEU A 14 -39.79 32.09 -7.66
N LEU A 15 -38.69 32.21 -6.91
CA LEU A 15 -37.59 31.25 -7.03
C LEU A 15 -37.99 29.99 -6.26
N ALA A 16 -38.02 28.87 -6.96
CA ALA A 16 -37.99 27.57 -6.30
C ALA A 16 -36.57 27.32 -5.80
N CYS A 17 -36.42 26.96 -4.53
CA CYS A 17 -35.16 26.46 -4.01
C CYS A 17 -34.93 25.04 -4.53
N THR A 18 -34.11 24.89 -5.56
CA THR A 18 -33.45 23.59 -5.83
C THR A 18 -32.27 23.48 -4.89
N THR A 19 -32.35 22.55 -3.94
CA THR A 19 -31.23 22.12 -3.10
C THR A 19 -30.09 21.65 -4.00
N GLY A 20 -28.95 22.35 -3.96
CA GLY A 20 -27.74 21.86 -4.62
C GLY A 20 -27.28 20.58 -3.95
N ALA A 21 -27.12 19.51 -4.75
CA ALA A 21 -26.26 18.41 -4.35
C ALA A 21 -24.81 18.92 -4.18
N PRO A 22 -23.97 18.27 -3.36
CA PRO A 22 -22.54 18.57 -3.37
C PRO A 22 -22.01 18.38 -4.80
N SER A 23 -21.20 19.32 -5.26
CA SER A 23 -20.50 19.20 -6.53
C SER A 23 -19.52 18.04 -6.43
N SER A 24 -19.77 16.96 -7.17
CA SER A 24 -18.75 15.98 -7.48
C SER A 24 -17.56 16.71 -8.09
N SER A 25 -16.40 16.63 -7.43
CA SER A 25 -15.12 16.92 -8.09
C SER A 25 -15.01 16.00 -9.29
N GLU A 26 -14.84 16.57 -10.48
CA GLU A 26 -14.49 15.79 -11.66
C GLU A 26 -13.09 15.23 -11.42
N THR A 27 -13.01 13.94 -11.11
CA THR A 27 -11.78 13.17 -11.26
C THR A 27 -11.42 13.13 -12.76
N THR A 28 -10.18 13.51 -13.06
CA THR A 28 -9.58 13.43 -14.40
C THR A 28 -9.38 11.93 -14.78
N ALA A 29 -8.76 11.49 -15.90
CA ALA A 29 -8.57 10.05 -16.23
C ALA A 29 -7.07 9.68 -16.43
N CYS A 30 -6.55 8.65 -15.73
CA CYS A 30 -5.12 8.33 -15.68
C CYS A 30 -4.76 7.22 -16.69
N ASP A 31 -3.58 7.35 -17.29
CA ASP A 31 -2.94 6.36 -18.15
C ASP A 31 -1.64 5.79 -17.54
N GLY A 32 -1.28 6.25 -16.33
CA GLY A 32 -0.27 5.65 -15.45
C GLY A 32 1.04 5.28 -16.14
N GLU A 33 1.66 6.19 -16.90
CA GLU A 33 2.93 5.87 -17.56
C GLU A 33 4.02 5.67 -16.50
N ILE A 34 4.46 4.43 -16.35
CA ILE A 34 5.52 4.02 -15.43
C ILE A 34 6.87 4.08 -16.16
N HIS A 35 7.75 4.95 -15.68
CA HIS A 35 9.14 5.03 -16.12
C HIS A 35 10.06 4.42 -15.06
N SER A 36 10.85 3.40 -15.41
CA SER A 36 11.84 2.81 -14.51
C SER A 36 13.28 2.94 -15.02
N GLU A 37 14.22 3.15 -14.08
CA GLU A 37 15.65 3.10 -14.35
C GLU A 37 16.40 2.37 -13.21
N THR A 38 17.32 1.48 -13.58
CA THR A 38 18.16 0.75 -12.61
C THR A 38 19.59 1.27 -12.65
N LEU A 39 20.12 1.61 -11.48
CA LEU A 39 21.41 2.20 -11.22
C LEU A 39 22.26 1.27 -10.34
N SER A 40 23.48 0.95 -10.78
CA SER A 40 24.47 0.29 -9.93
C SER A 40 25.26 1.36 -9.16
N LEU A 41 24.90 1.57 -7.90
CA LEU A 41 25.48 2.59 -7.03
C LEU A 41 26.42 1.98 -5.99
N LYS A 42 27.07 2.84 -5.22
CA LYS A 42 27.96 2.46 -4.13
C LYS A 42 27.79 3.44 -2.98
N SER A 43 27.77 2.94 -1.74
CA SER A 43 27.82 3.83 -0.58
C SER A 43 29.18 4.51 -0.44
N ASP A 44 29.16 5.70 0.14
CA ASP A 44 30.34 6.50 0.49
C ASP A 44 31.17 5.90 1.64
N GLU A 45 32.04 6.66 2.30
CA GLU A 45 32.83 6.14 3.42
C GLU A 45 32.01 5.92 4.70
N ASP A 46 30.91 6.66 4.86
CA ASP A 46 30.03 6.63 6.03
C ASP A 46 28.85 5.66 5.88
N GLY A 47 28.64 5.08 4.68
CA GLY A 47 27.63 4.05 4.43
C GLY A 47 26.37 4.54 3.73
N ARG A 48 26.39 5.78 3.22
CA ARG A 48 25.25 6.41 2.55
C ARG A 48 25.31 6.25 1.04
N VAL A 49 24.17 5.90 0.43
CA VAL A 49 23.92 5.88 -1.02
C VAL A 49 23.10 7.12 -1.36
N THR A 50 23.57 7.90 -2.32
CA THR A 50 22.84 9.05 -2.87
C THR A 50 22.15 8.62 -4.15
N VAL A 51 20.83 8.57 -4.13
CA VAL A 51 19.98 8.16 -5.28
C VAL A 51 19.40 9.42 -5.93
N PRO A 52 19.79 9.75 -7.18
CA PRO A 52 19.15 10.82 -7.92
C PRO A 52 17.78 10.37 -8.42
N VAL A 53 16.78 11.26 -8.35
CA VAL A 53 15.44 11.06 -8.91
C VAL A 53 15.08 12.29 -9.73
N ALA A 54 15.15 12.19 -11.06
CA ALA A 54 14.87 13.31 -11.95
C ALA A 54 13.39 13.35 -12.34
N LEU A 55 12.66 14.39 -11.93
CA LEU A 55 11.24 14.57 -12.20
C LEU A 55 11.00 15.60 -13.30
N ASP A 56 10.15 15.26 -14.28
CA ASP A 56 9.94 16.10 -15.47
C ASP A 56 8.84 17.18 -15.30
N GLY A 57 8.03 17.06 -14.25
CA GLY A 57 6.88 17.94 -13.94
C GLY A 57 5.51 17.40 -14.33
N ASN A 58 5.45 16.22 -14.94
CA ASN A 58 4.25 15.40 -15.11
C ASN A 58 4.22 14.23 -14.10
N ASP A 59 5.39 13.82 -13.60
CA ASP A 59 5.51 12.83 -12.54
C ASP A 59 4.78 13.26 -11.25
N ASP A 60 3.92 12.39 -10.72
CA ASP A 60 3.07 12.65 -9.54
C ASP A 60 3.43 11.78 -8.32
N ALA A 61 4.04 10.61 -8.55
CA ALA A 61 4.61 9.75 -7.53
C ALA A 61 5.93 9.11 -8.00
N PHE A 62 6.83 8.77 -7.07
CA PHE A 62 7.99 7.93 -7.34
C PHE A 62 8.17 6.85 -6.27
N MET A 63 8.80 5.75 -6.66
CA MET A 63 9.23 4.67 -5.78
C MET A 63 10.74 4.43 -5.96
N VAL A 64 11.47 4.27 -4.86
CA VAL A 64 12.88 3.88 -4.86
C VAL A 64 13.02 2.53 -4.19
N LEU A 65 13.37 1.53 -4.99
CA LEU A 65 13.81 0.21 -4.55
C LEU A 65 15.33 0.25 -4.38
N THR A 66 15.85 0.07 -3.17
CA THR A 66 17.28 -0.15 -2.92
C THR A 66 17.50 -1.60 -2.50
N ALA A 67 18.44 -2.30 -3.11
CA ALA A 67 18.73 -3.71 -2.86
C ALA A 67 20.24 -3.98 -2.75
N ARG A 68 20.63 -5.01 -1.97
CA ARG A 68 22.03 -5.45 -1.79
C ARG A 68 22.14 -6.96 -1.76
N SER A 69 23.34 -7.47 -2.08
CA SER A 69 23.63 -8.91 -2.00
C SER A 69 24.03 -9.40 -0.60
N THR A 70 24.27 -8.49 0.36
CA THR A 70 24.78 -8.81 1.71
C THR A 70 24.52 -7.67 2.69
N GLY A 71 24.04 -7.98 3.89
CA GLY A 71 23.67 -6.98 4.90
C GLY A 71 22.36 -6.27 4.54
N THR A 72 21.90 -5.36 5.39
CA THR A 72 20.59 -4.72 5.22
C THR A 72 20.69 -3.32 4.59
N VAL A 73 19.54 -2.77 4.24
CA VAL A 73 19.36 -1.42 3.71
C VAL A 73 18.20 -0.71 4.39
N SER A 74 18.25 0.61 4.42
CA SER A 74 17.15 1.48 4.83
C SER A 74 17.18 2.77 4.02
N THR A 75 16.11 3.55 4.11
CA THR A 75 16.05 4.94 3.66
C THR A 75 16.32 5.87 4.83
N ASP A 76 17.21 6.84 4.66
CA ASP A 76 17.45 7.90 5.63
C ASP A 76 16.49 9.08 5.43
N GLY A 77 16.11 9.38 4.18
CA GLY A 77 15.32 10.57 3.89
C GLY A 77 15.31 11.01 2.44
N VAL A 78 14.60 12.10 2.20
CA VAL A 78 14.32 12.67 0.88
C VAL A 78 14.57 14.17 0.91
N VAL A 79 15.25 14.66 -0.12
CA VAL A 79 15.47 16.08 -0.38
C VAL A 79 14.88 16.45 -1.73
N ASP A 80 14.11 17.54 -1.77
CA ASP A 80 13.45 18.04 -2.97
C ASP A 80 14.43 18.68 -3.98
N GLY A 81 13.91 19.03 -5.17
CA GLY A 81 14.68 19.69 -6.23
C GLY A 81 15.19 21.12 -5.90
N GLU A 82 14.77 21.73 -4.78
CA GLU A 82 15.30 23.00 -4.28
C GLU A 82 16.40 22.80 -3.22
N GLY A 83 16.61 21.56 -2.73
CA GLY A 83 17.54 21.21 -1.67
C GLY A 83 16.93 21.23 -0.27
N THR A 84 15.61 21.23 -0.14
CA THR A 84 14.87 21.16 1.12
C THR A 84 14.68 19.71 1.55
N PRO A 85 15.05 19.31 2.79
CA PRO A 85 14.63 18.03 3.35
C PRO A 85 13.10 18.00 3.52
N VAL A 86 12.47 16.96 2.97
CA VAL A 86 11.02 16.70 3.09
C VAL A 86 10.72 15.38 3.81
N LEU A 87 11.73 14.52 3.96
CA LEU A 87 11.68 13.32 4.78
C LEU A 87 13.01 13.11 5.50
N ASP A 88 12.97 12.81 6.80
CA ASP A 88 14.11 12.34 7.60
C ASP A 88 13.62 11.19 8.50
N TRP A 89 14.35 10.07 8.51
CA TRP A 89 14.02 8.90 9.32
C TRP A 89 14.11 9.19 10.83
N GLU A 90 14.96 10.14 11.26
CA GLU A 90 15.13 10.45 12.69
C GLU A 90 13.83 10.97 13.32
N ASP A 91 13.02 11.73 12.56
CA ASP A 91 11.73 12.27 13.01
C ASP A 91 10.73 11.16 13.38
N TRP A 92 10.82 9.99 12.73
CA TRP A 92 9.95 8.83 12.96
C TRP A 92 10.54 7.83 13.96
N SER A 93 11.87 7.75 14.05
CA SER A 93 12.63 6.75 14.84
C SER A 93 12.30 6.68 16.34
N THR A 94 11.73 7.74 16.91
CA THR A 94 11.35 7.83 18.33
C THR A 94 9.85 8.06 18.56
N GLY A 95 9.06 8.06 17.49
CA GLY A 95 7.62 8.25 17.52
C GLY A 95 6.86 6.98 17.92
N HIS A 96 5.54 7.12 17.91
CA HIS A 96 4.57 6.02 18.02
C HIS A 96 3.72 5.91 16.75
N GLU A 97 4.18 6.49 15.65
CA GLU A 97 3.45 6.63 14.39
C GLU A 97 4.29 6.04 13.26
N SER A 98 3.67 5.21 12.44
CA SER A 98 4.33 4.50 11.34
C SER A 98 3.98 5.12 9.99
N LEU A 99 5.01 5.59 9.27
CA LEU A 99 4.85 6.17 7.92
C LEU A 99 5.24 5.18 6.81
N THR A 100 6.38 4.51 6.93
CA THR A 100 6.89 3.58 5.91
C THR A 100 7.93 2.61 6.49
N ASN A 101 7.92 1.36 6.01
CA ASN A 101 8.91 0.36 6.38
C ASN A 101 10.29 0.66 5.78
N ALA A 102 10.39 1.63 4.85
CA ALA A 102 11.65 2.06 4.25
C ALA A 102 12.72 2.39 5.30
N PHE A 103 12.33 2.92 6.46
CA PHE A 103 13.22 3.28 7.56
C PHE A 103 13.81 2.07 8.31
N PHE A 104 13.12 0.92 8.30
CA PHE A 104 13.54 -0.25 9.07
C PHE A 104 14.53 -1.10 8.28
N ALA A 105 15.74 -1.24 8.84
CA ALA A 105 16.82 -2.03 8.26
C ALA A 105 16.66 -3.54 8.49
N SER A 106 15.48 -4.08 8.17
CA SER A 106 15.09 -5.47 8.47
C SER A 106 15.53 -6.48 7.40
N SER A 107 15.66 -6.08 6.13
CA SER A 107 16.08 -6.96 5.03
C SER A 107 17.14 -6.32 4.11
N ASP A 108 17.55 -7.07 3.09
CA ASP A 108 18.48 -6.65 2.05
C ASP A 108 17.82 -5.82 0.94
N VAL A 109 16.53 -5.50 1.10
CA VAL A 109 15.71 -4.65 0.22
C VAL A 109 14.98 -3.58 1.03
N SER A 110 14.96 -2.33 0.55
CA SER A 110 14.20 -1.22 1.12
C SER A 110 13.39 -0.54 0.02
N VAL A 111 12.11 -0.27 0.31
CA VAL A 111 11.14 0.31 -0.63
C VAL A 111 10.59 1.59 -0.04
N LEU A 112 10.93 2.72 -0.65
CA LEU A 112 10.28 4.01 -0.39
C LEU A 112 9.30 4.31 -1.51
N ASN A 113 8.06 4.69 -1.19
CA ASN A 113 7.18 5.43 -2.11
C ASN A 113 7.09 6.89 -1.63
N TRP A 114 7.01 7.84 -2.56
CA TRP A 114 6.89 9.26 -2.24
C TRP A 114 6.04 10.03 -3.28
N PRO A 115 5.11 10.91 -2.87
CA PRO A 115 4.68 11.14 -1.48
C PRO A 115 4.06 9.88 -0.85
N VAL A 116 3.99 9.82 0.48
CA VAL A 116 3.24 8.75 1.17
C VAL A 116 1.81 9.22 1.39
N ARG A 117 1.64 10.46 1.86
CA ARG A 117 0.36 11.05 2.27
C ARG A 117 0.13 12.36 1.51
N ASP A 118 -1.12 12.77 1.35
CA ASP A 118 -1.48 14.02 0.66
C ASP A 118 -0.85 15.28 1.31
N GLU A 119 -0.58 15.23 2.62
CA GLU A 119 0.07 16.31 3.36
C GLU A 119 1.59 16.42 3.12
N ASP A 120 2.24 15.38 2.59
CA ASP A 120 3.65 15.42 2.18
C ASP A 120 3.85 16.31 0.94
N GLY A 121 2.76 16.59 0.22
CA GLY A 121 2.67 17.57 -0.86
C GLY A 121 2.95 17.01 -2.26
N PRO A 122 2.56 17.76 -3.32
CA PRO A 122 2.76 17.34 -4.70
C PRO A 122 4.22 17.40 -5.09
N LEU A 123 4.63 16.50 -5.99
CA LEU A 123 5.96 16.54 -6.59
C LEU A 123 6.17 17.79 -7.45
N ALA A 124 7.39 18.32 -7.41
CA ALA A 124 7.84 19.44 -8.23
C ALA A 124 8.94 18.98 -9.20
N ALA A 125 8.91 19.49 -10.43
CA ALA A 125 9.94 19.20 -11.43
C ALA A 125 11.35 19.59 -10.93
N GLY A 126 12.34 18.71 -11.12
CA GLY A 126 13.71 18.94 -10.67
C GLY A 126 14.47 17.67 -10.31
N ASP A 127 15.71 17.85 -9.84
CA ASP A 127 16.60 16.77 -9.43
C ASP A 127 16.41 16.49 -7.93
N TRP A 128 15.50 15.59 -7.59
CA TRP A 128 15.30 15.11 -6.22
C TRP A 128 16.41 14.16 -5.79
N THR A 129 16.61 14.00 -4.49
CA THR A 129 17.60 13.07 -3.92
C THR A 129 16.97 12.23 -2.83
N VAL A 130 16.98 10.90 -3.01
CA VAL A 130 16.71 9.95 -1.92
C VAL A 130 18.05 9.49 -1.34
N PHE A 131 18.12 9.45 -0.02
CA PHE A 131 19.27 8.91 0.71
C PHE A 131 18.91 7.56 1.27
N ALA A 132 19.69 6.55 0.91
CA ALA A 132 19.59 5.21 1.48
C ALA A 132 20.88 4.84 2.21
N SER A 133 20.79 3.92 3.16
CA SER A 133 21.91 3.46 3.97
C SER A 133 22.23 1.99 3.74
N THR A 134 23.51 1.66 3.83
CA THR A 134 24.00 0.29 3.71
C THR A 134 24.60 -0.16 5.04
N LEU A 135 23.97 -1.15 5.65
CA LEU A 135 24.21 -1.55 7.03
C LEU A 135 24.82 -2.96 7.09
N ASP A 136 25.36 -3.35 8.24
CA ASP A 136 25.64 -4.75 8.56
C ASP A 136 24.49 -5.37 9.38
N ASN A 137 24.61 -6.67 9.65
CA ASN A 137 23.62 -7.44 10.40
C ASN A 137 23.46 -7.01 11.88
N ASP A 138 24.36 -6.15 12.39
CA ASP A 138 24.28 -5.57 13.72
C ASP A 138 23.64 -4.15 13.69
N GLY A 139 23.17 -3.69 12.52
CA GLY A 139 22.55 -2.38 12.32
C GLY A 139 23.55 -1.21 12.21
N TYR A 140 24.84 -1.48 12.01
CA TYR A 140 25.85 -0.44 11.87
C TYR A 140 26.16 -0.13 10.42
N TYR A 141 26.17 1.17 10.10
CA TYR A 141 26.61 1.72 8.82
C TYR A 141 27.92 1.10 8.32
N LYS A 142 27.94 0.80 7.02
CA LYS A 142 29.09 0.26 6.30
C LYS A 142 29.34 1.05 5.04
N GLY A 143 30.43 1.80 5.01
CA GLY A 143 30.88 2.45 3.79
C GLY A 143 31.30 1.47 2.69
N ASN A 144 31.40 2.00 1.48
CA ASN A 144 31.97 1.36 0.30
C ASN A 144 31.28 0.06 -0.15
N GLN A 145 29.98 -0.08 0.12
CA GLN A 145 29.17 -1.23 -0.29
C GLN A 145 28.54 -0.99 -1.66
N ALA A 146 28.44 -2.03 -2.49
CA ALA A 146 27.60 -1.95 -3.68
C ALA A 146 26.12 -1.98 -3.29
N ALA A 147 25.30 -1.25 -4.03
CA ALA A 147 23.85 -1.29 -3.97
C ALA A 147 23.28 -1.23 -5.40
N GLU A 148 22.27 -2.03 -5.68
CA GLU A 148 21.44 -1.88 -6.87
C GLU A 148 20.23 -1.06 -6.49
N VAL A 149 19.91 -0.04 -7.29
CA VAL A 149 18.79 0.86 -7.02
C VAL A 149 17.93 0.94 -8.26
N THR A 150 16.62 0.69 -8.14
CA THR A 150 15.67 0.99 -9.21
C THR A 150 14.77 2.14 -8.78
N VAL A 151 14.80 3.22 -9.55
CA VAL A 151 13.88 4.35 -9.43
C VAL A 151 12.73 4.10 -10.38
N ILE A 152 11.51 4.20 -9.88
CA ILE A 152 10.27 4.10 -10.64
C ILE A 152 9.55 5.44 -10.48
N ARG A 153 9.06 6.03 -11.57
CA ARG A 153 8.26 7.26 -11.56
C ARG A 153 6.94 6.97 -12.26
N ARG A 154 5.85 7.48 -11.70
CA ARG A 154 4.53 7.49 -12.33
C ARG A 154 4.27 8.91 -12.83
N SER A 155 3.93 9.03 -14.11
CA SER A 155 3.33 10.22 -14.67
C SER A 155 1.83 9.95 -14.86
N CYS A 156 0.99 10.62 -14.07
CA CYS A 156 -0.46 10.42 -14.11
C CYS A 156 -1.17 11.57 -14.82
N SER A 157 -1.76 11.31 -16.00
CA SER A 157 -2.56 12.31 -16.72
C SER A 157 -4.05 12.34 -16.31
N GLY A 158 -4.40 11.76 -15.13
CA GLY A 158 -5.68 11.98 -14.43
C GLY A 158 -6.07 11.05 -13.26
N GLY A 159 -7.18 10.28 -13.34
CA GLY A 159 -7.58 9.22 -12.39
C GLY A 159 -9.04 8.71 -12.46
N THR A 160 -9.33 7.60 -13.17
CA THR A 160 -9.97 6.48 -12.44
C THR A 160 -8.81 5.56 -12.09
N PRO A 161 -8.27 5.68 -10.87
CA PRO A 161 -7.06 4.96 -10.47
C PRO A 161 -7.31 3.46 -10.50
N SER A 162 -6.40 2.71 -11.12
CA SER A 162 -6.55 1.25 -11.30
C SER A 162 -5.39 0.45 -10.74
N ILE A 163 -5.69 -0.63 -10.02
CA ILE A 163 -4.70 -1.56 -9.49
C ILE A 163 -4.77 -2.87 -10.27
N PRO A 164 -3.71 -3.22 -11.04
CA PRO A 164 -3.57 -4.55 -11.58
C PRO A 164 -3.17 -5.54 -10.48
N ILE A 165 -3.95 -6.60 -10.35
CA ILE A 165 -3.76 -7.70 -9.41
C ILE A 165 -3.63 -9.00 -10.19
N THR A 166 -2.64 -9.82 -9.85
CA THR A 166 -2.64 -11.24 -10.24
C THR A 166 -2.77 -12.13 -9.02
N ILE A 167 -3.80 -12.96 -8.99
CA ILE A 167 -3.97 -14.03 -8.00
C ILE A 167 -3.26 -15.28 -8.50
N ALA A 168 -2.22 -15.70 -7.78
CA ALA A 168 -1.39 -16.84 -8.09
C ALA A 168 -1.73 -18.02 -7.17
N TYR A 169 -2.34 -19.07 -7.73
CA TYR A 169 -2.59 -20.31 -6.99
C TYR A 169 -1.31 -21.12 -6.84
N ALA A 170 -0.89 -21.35 -5.59
CA ALA A 170 0.20 -22.26 -5.25
C ALA A 170 -0.28 -23.73 -5.18
N GLY A 171 0.67 -24.66 -5.11
CA GLY A 171 0.43 -26.09 -4.93
C GLY A 171 -0.37 -26.72 -6.08
N LYS A 172 -1.63 -27.07 -5.81
CA LYS A 172 -2.58 -27.64 -6.77
C LYS A 172 -3.98 -27.05 -6.65
N LEU A 173 -4.08 -25.84 -6.09
CA LEU A 173 -5.35 -25.20 -5.75
C LEU A 173 -6.18 -24.87 -7.00
N GLU A 174 -5.55 -24.69 -8.15
CA GLU A 174 -6.26 -24.46 -9.42
C GLU A 174 -7.15 -25.64 -9.86
N LYS A 175 -6.94 -26.83 -9.27
CA LYS A 175 -7.78 -28.02 -9.48
C LYS A 175 -8.89 -28.15 -8.43
N ASP A 176 -8.83 -27.41 -7.33
CA ASP A 176 -9.86 -27.43 -6.30
C ASP A 176 -10.95 -26.41 -6.64
N ARG A 177 -12.13 -26.92 -7.02
CA ARG A 177 -13.26 -26.08 -7.43
C ARG A 177 -13.97 -25.40 -6.26
N GLU A 178 -13.79 -25.86 -5.04
CA GLU A 178 -14.38 -25.23 -3.86
C GLU A 178 -13.53 -24.02 -3.46
N VAL A 179 -12.22 -24.23 -3.27
CA VAL A 179 -11.27 -23.15 -2.95
C VAL A 179 -11.20 -22.09 -4.05
N THR A 180 -11.09 -22.48 -5.33
CA THR A 180 -11.05 -21.48 -6.43
C THR A 180 -12.33 -20.65 -6.52
N SER A 181 -13.51 -21.25 -6.30
CA SER A 181 -14.76 -20.49 -6.34
C SER A 181 -14.90 -19.54 -5.13
N ALA A 182 -14.35 -19.91 -3.97
CA ALA A 182 -14.29 -19.03 -2.81
C ALA A 182 -13.32 -17.85 -3.02
N VAL A 183 -12.13 -18.11 -3.58
CA VAL A 183 -11.17 -17.05 -3.95
C VAL A 183 -11.72 -16.13 -5.04
N GLU A 184 -12.39 -16.66 -6.07
CA GLU A 184 -13.08 -15.87 -7.10
C GLU A 184 -14.18 -14.98 -6.49
N ALA A 185 -14.91 -15.47 -5.48
CA ALA A 185 -15.94 -14.70 -4.77
C ALA A 185 -15.35 -13.64 -3.83
N ALA A 186 -14.29 -13.97 -3.08
CA ALA A 186 -13.57 -13.05 -2.21
C ALA A 186 -12.93 -11.92 -3.03
N ALA A 187 -12.30 -12.24 -4.17
CA ALA A 187 -11.78 -11.25 -5.10
C ALA A 187 -12.89 -10.34 -5.68
N ALA A 188 -14.08 -10.88 -5.98
CA ALA A 188 -15.21 -10.08 -6.41
C ALA A 188 -15.67 -9.08 -5.34
N ARG A 189 -15.70 -9.49 -4.07
CA ARG A 189 -16.02 -8.60 -2.95
C ARG A 189 -14.92 -7.56 -2.70
N TRP A 190 -13.64 -7.94 -2.78
CA TRP A 190 -12.51 -7.00 -2.70
C TRP A 190 -12.57 -5.90 -3.78
N ILE A 191 -12.92 -6.24 -5.02
CA ILE A 191 -13.17 -5.26 -6.09
C ILE A 191 -14.25 -4.25 -5.66
N GLU A 192 -15.32 -4.69 -4.99
CA GLU A 192 -16.36 -3.79 -4.46
C GLU A 192 -15.81 -2.88 -3.33
N ILE A 193 -15.04 -3.41 -2.38
CA ILE A 193 -14.47 -2.66 -1.25
C ILE A 193 -13.65 -1.46 -1.75
N TYR A 194 -12.70 -1.67 -2.66
CA TYR A 194 -11.89 -0.57 -3.21
C TYR A 194 -12.70 0.30 -4.20
N GLY A 195 -13.68 -0.29 -4.91
CA GLY A 195 -14.58 0.42 -5.80
C GLY A 195 -15.47 1.46 -5.10
N GLU A 196 -15.84 1.26 -3.82
CA GLU A 196 -16.53 2.28 -3.02
C GLU A 196 -15.70 3.57 -2.84
N TYR A 197 -14.37 3.46 -2.91
CA TYR A 197 -13.42 4.57 -2.83
C TYR A 197 -12.99 5.10 -4.20
N GLY A 198 -13.57 4.59 -5.28
CA GLY A 198 -13.26 5.02 -6.66
C GLY A 198 -11.94 4.47 -7.20
N VAL A 199 -11.42 3.40 -6.60
CA VAL A 199 -10.24 2.66 -7.08
C VAL A 199 -10.71 1.41 -7.82
N ASP A 200 -10.46 1.34 -9.12
CA ASP A 200 -10.76 0.17 -9.94
C ASP A 200 -9.72 -0.93 -9.66
N ILE A 201 -10.16 -2.19 -9.57
CA ILE A 201 -9.28 -3.35 -9.50
C ILE A 201 -9.47 -4.21 -10.75
N THR A 202 -8.37 -4.65 -11.35
CA THR A 202 -8.37 -5.67 -12.41
C THR A 202 -7.67 -6.92 -11.91
N VAL A 203 -8.35 -8.07 -11.95
CA VAL A 203 -7.85 -9.34 -11.41
C VAL A 203 -7.64 -10.36 -12.52
N ASP A 204 -6.41 -10.82 -12.69
CA ASP A 204 -6.06 -12.01 -13.46
C ASP A 204 -5.73 -13.19 -12.54
N TYR A 205 -5.91 -14.42 -13.03
CA TYR A 205 -5.71 -15.66 -12.27
C TYR A 205 -4.68 -16.57 -12.94
N VAL A 206 -3.68 -17.02 -12.20
CA VAL A 206 -2.61 -17.90 -12.68
C VAL A 206 -2.34 -19.04 -11.71
N SER A 207 -1.50 -20.00 -12.12
CA SER A 207 -0.97 -21.04 -11.24
C SER A 207 0.55 -20.99 -11.27
N VAL A 208 1.19 -21.14 -10.12
CA VAL A 208 2.65 -21.04 -9.96
C VAL A 208 3.23 -22.37 -9.46
N ASP A 209 4.48 -22.66 -9.84
CA ASP A 209 5.21 -23.85 -9.40
C ASP A 209 5.80 -23.59 -8.00
N MET A 210 4.94 -23.69 -6.98
CA MET A 210 5.24 -23.45 -5.58
C MET A 210 4.54 -24.51 -4.72
N ASP A 211 5.10 -24.86 -3.56
CA ASP A 211 4.42 -25.72 -2.59
C ASP A 211 3.17 -25.05 -2.01
N GLY A 212 2.22 -25.85 -1.50
CA GLY A 212 0.97 -25.31 -0.93
C GLY A 212 1.17 -24.48 0.34
N SER A 213 2.11 -24.90 1.20
CA SER A 213 2.59 -24.08 2.31
C SER A 213 3.62 -23.09 1.77
N VAL A 214 3.24 -21.81 1.67
CA VAL A 214 4.03 -20.76 1.02
C VAL A 214 4.90 -20.01 2.05
N PRO A 215 6.09 -19.49 1.71
CA PRO A 215 6.93 -18.76 2.67
C PRO A 215 6.27 -17.48 3.24
N GLU A 216 6.70 -17.01 4.42
CA GLU A 216 6.42 -15.65 4.88
C GLU A 216 7.09 -14.64 3.92
N PRO A 217 6.34 -13.73 3.25
CA PRO A 217 6.94 -12.74 2.35
C PRO A 217 7.65 -11.58 3.05
N LEU A 218 7.35 -11.25 4.32
CA LEU A 218 8.00 -10.13 5.01
C LEU A 218 9.49 -10.42 5.36
N PRO A 219 9.89 -11.63 5.83
CA PRO A 219 11.29 -12.04 5.89
C PRO A 219 11.94 -12.23 4.50
N GLY A 220 11.11 -12.42 3.46
CA GLY A 220 11.52 -12.58 2.07
C GLY A 220 11.86 -14.01 1.66
N ALA A 221 11.53 -14.39 0.44
CA ALA A 221 11.91 -15.68 -0.16
C ALA A 221 12.24 -15.57 -1.65
N ASP A 222 13.37 -16.17 -2.07
CA ASP A 222 13.83 -16.18 -3.48
C ASP A 222 12.73 -16.59 -4.48
N ALA A 223 11.88 -17.54 -4.11
CA ALA A 223 10.78 -18.03 -4.94
C ALA A 223 9.77 -16.93 -5.32
N TYR A 224 9.62 -15.88 -4.51
CA TYR A 224 8.78 -14.72 -4.82
C TYR A 224 9.41 -13.81 -5.87
N THR A 225 10.74 -13.79 -5.99
CA THR A 225 11.44 -13.14 -7.12
C THR A 225 11.07 -13.83 -8.43
N ASP A 226 11.13 -15.16 -8.47
CA ASP A 226 10.81 -15.96 -9.66
C ASP A 226 9.32 -15.87 -10.04
N VAL A 227 8.42 -15.93 -9.05
CA VAL A 227 6.98 -15.75 -9.25
C VAL A 227 6.66 -14.37 -9.83
N TYR A 228 7.18 -13.29 -9.23
CA TYR A 228 6.92 -11.95 -9.73
C TYR A 228 7.54 -11.72 -11.12
N ALA A 229 8.74 -12.25 -11.38
CA ALA A 229 9.38 -12.18 -12.69
C ALA A 229 8.63 -12.96 -13.80
N ALA A 230 7.87 -13.99 -13.45
CA ALA A 230 7.07 -14.77 -14.39
C ALA A 230 5.70 -14.14 -14.70
N ILE A 231 5.12 -13.42 -13.73
CA ILE A 231 3.82 -12.75 -13.85
C ILE A 231 3.99 -11.34 -14.42
N GLY A 232 4.76 -10.51 -13.71
CA GLY A 232 4.98 -9.09 -14.01
C GLY A 232 3.78 -8.20 -13.68
N GLU A 233 4.10 -6.94 -13.35
CA GLU A 233 3.17 -5.81 -13.15
C GLU A 233 2.17 -5.93 -11.98
N GLY A 234 2.01 -4.83 -11.22
CA GLY A 234 1.00 -4.72 -10.17
C GLY A 234 1.33 -5.48 -8.89
N ILE A 235 0.29 -5.86 -8.14
CA ILE A 235 0.39 -6.65 -6.92
C ILE A 235 0.15 -8.13 -7.26
N VAL A 236 1.04 -9.00 -6.78
CA VAL A 236 0.86 -10.45 -6.90
C VAL A 236 0.39 -11.00 -5.55
N VAL A 237 -0.78 -11.61 -5.53
CA VAL A 237 -1.37 -12.27 -4.36
C VAL A 237 -1.21 -13.77 -4.51
N VAL A 238 -0.31 -14.38 -3.75
CA VAL A 238 -0.09 -15.83 -3.73
C VAL A 238 -1.05 -16.47 -2.74
N VAL A 239 -1.97 -17.28 -3.22
CA VAL A 239 -2.89 -18.06 -2.36
C VAL A 239 -2.30 -19.45 -2.16
N GLY A 240 -2.03 -19.79 -0.89
CA GLY A 240 -1.51 -21.08 -0.45
C GLY A 240 -2.42 -21.75 0.58
N ASP A 241 -2.15 -23.02 0.88
CA ASP A 241 -2.77 -23.77 1.98
C ASP A 241 -2.60 -23.01 3.30
N ASP A 242 -1.36 -22.63 3.60
CA ASP A 242 -0.98 -21.81 4.74
C ASP A 242 0.27 -20.97 4.40
N VAL A 243 0.54 -19.95 5.20
CA VAL A 243 1.80 -19.20 5.21
C VAL A 243 2.73 -19.80 6.28
N ALA A 244 3.88 -20.33 5.86
CA ALA A 244 4.95 -20.95 6.65
C ALA A 244 4.53 -22.03 7.66
N GLY A 245 3.43 -22.74 7.41
CA GLY A 245 2.86 -23.74 8.34
C GLY A 245 2.04 -23.13 9.48
N ASN A 246 1.77 -21.82 9.44
CA ASN A 246 1.05 -21.11 10.48
C ASN A 246 -0.46 -21.10 10.21
N ALA A 247 -1.16 -22.08 10.80
CA ALA A 247 -2.61 -22.23 10.71
C ALA A 247 -3.46 -21.10 11.35
N ASN A 248 -2.83 -20.00 11.82
CA ASN A 248 -3.52 -18.81 12.35
C ASN A 248 -3.15 -17.51 11.62
N LEU A 249 -2.28 -17.56 10.59
CA LEU A 249 -1.89 -16.38 9.81
C LEU A 249 -2.79 -16.28 8.59
N TYR A 250 -3.59 -15.21 8.53
CA TYR A 250 -4.59 -14.98 7.48
C TYR A 250 -3.90 -14.61 6.17
N GLY A 251 -3.06 -13.58 6.21
CA GLY A 251 -2.10 -13.27 5.16
C GLY A 251 -0.87 -12.54 5.72
N GLU A 252 0.02 -12.13 4.82
CA GLU A 252 1.13 -11.22 5.10
C GLU A 252 1.55 -10.52 3.79
N ALA A 253 1.74 -9.20 3.83
CA ALA A 253 2.38 -8.43 2.76
C ALA A 253 3.91 -8.44 2.89
N GLY A 254 4.64 -8.60 1.78
CA GLY A 254 6.11 -8.58 1.79
C GLY A 254 6.76 -7.24 2.14
N GLY A 255 6.01 -6.14 2.19
CA GLY A 255 6.50 -4.82 2.60
C GLY A 255 5.38 -3.80 2.77
N ILE A 256 5.71 -2.66 3.38
CA ILE A 256 4.79 -1.52 3.59
C ILE A 256 5.50 -0.20 3.19
N PRO A 257 5.45 0.22 1.91
CA PRO A 257 4.87 -0.48 0.76
C PRO A 257 5.74 -1.67 0.30
N GLY A 258 5.14 -2.55 -0.50
CA GLY A 258 5.81 -3.65 -1.17
C GLY A 258 6.44 -3.24 -2.52
N PRO A 259 7.44 -3.99 -3.02
CA PRO A 259 8.11 -3.68 -4.27
C PRO A 259 7.34 -4.21 -5.50
N ILE A 260 7.00 -3.31 -6.43
CA ILE A 260 6.38 -3.65 -7.74
C ILE A 260 7.41 -4.12 -8.80
N LEU A 261 8.45 -4.82 -8.35
CA LEU A 261 9.57 -5.34 -9.15
C LEU A 261 10.03 -6.68 -8.57
N PRO A 262 10.64 -7.59 -9.36
CA PRO A 262 11.12 -8.88 -8.84
C PRO A 262 12.11 -8.74 -7.67
N SER A 263 11.72 -9.28 -6.52
CA SER A 263 12.52 -9.33 -5.29
C SER A 263 11.95 -10.41 -4.35
N PRO A 264 12.65 -10.78 -3.25
CA PRO A 264 12.15 -11.73 -2.26
C PRO A 264 10.84 -11.29 -1.56
N HIS A 265 10.45 -10.02 -1.68
CA HIS A 265 9.35 -9.38 -0.95
C HIS A 265 8.15 -8.98 -1.83
N SER A 266 8.16 -9.34 -3.12
CA SER A 266 7.27 -8.75 -4.14
C SER A 266 5.84 -9.32 -4.19
N VAL A 267 5.38 -9.96 -3.12
CA VAL A 267 4.05 -10.57 -3.07
C VAL A 267 3.32 -10.24 -1.78
N VAL A 268 2.01 -10.37 -1.84
CA VAL A 268 1.14 -10.68 -0.70
C VAL A 268 0.96 -12.20 -0.67
N ALA A 269 1.04 -12.83 0.50
CA ALA A 269 0.71 -14.24 0.69
C ALA A 269 -0.57 -14.38 1.53
N VAL A 270 -1.48 -15.31 1.17
CA VAL A 270 -2.75 -15.51 1.89
C VAL A 270 -3.05 -17.00 2.06
N SER A 271 -3.41 -17.39 3.28
CA SER A 271 -3.70 -18.78 3.69
C SER A 271 -5.18 -19.12 3.47
N TRP A 272 -5.55 -19.98 2.52
CA TRP A 272 -6.98 -20.32 2.35
C TRP A 272 -7.52 -21.20 3.49
N LEU A 273 -6.71 -22.04 4.13
CA LEU A 273 -7.18 -22.99 5.15
C LEU A 273 -7.72 -22.31 6.42
N VAL A 274 -7.13 -21.19 6.86
CA VAL A 274 -7.59 -20.50 8.08
C VAL A 274 -8.94 -19.81 7.84
N HIS A 275 -9.18 -19.31 6.61
CA HIS A 275 -10.46 -18.76 6.19
C HIS A 275 -11.54 -19.85 6.06
N ALA A 276 -11.21 -21.00 5.47
CA ALA A 276 -12.16 -22.13 5.30
C ALA A 276 -12.47 -22.91 6.59
N GLY A 277 -11.93 -22.47 7.73
CA GLY A 277 -12.23 -23.04 9.03
C GLY A 277 -11.85 -24.52 9.20
N PRO A 278 -12.32 -25.16 10.30
CA PRO A 278 -11.92 -26.51 10.68
C PRO A 278 -12.58 -27.64 9.87
N ASP A 279 -13.62 -27.36 9.09
CA ASP A 279 -14.22 -28.31 8.13
C ASP A 279 -13.77 -28.08 6.68
N ALA A 280 -12.92 -27.07 6.43
CA ALA A 280 -12.33 -26.73 5.14
C ALA A 280 -13.36 -26.48 4.03
N ALA A 281 -14.47 -25.83 4.40
CA ALA A 281 -15.57 -25.45 3.52
C ALA A 281 -15.92 -23.98 3.77
N PHE A 282 -16.28 -23.24 2.73
CA PHE A 282 -16.53 -21.81 2.84
C PHE A 282 -18.01 -21.48 3.06
N SER A 283 -18.31 -20.76 4.13
CA SER A 283 -19.56 -20.03 4.31
C SER A 283 -19.47 -18.59 3.77
N ASP A 284 -20.62 -17.92 3.64
CA ASP A 284 -20.69 -16.53 3.18
C ASP A 284 -19.87 -15.57 4.09
N GLU A 285 -19.81 -15.83 5.40
CA GLU A 285 -19.07 -15.01 6.38
C GLU A 285 -17.54 -15.24 6.28
N GLU A 286 -17.12 -16.47 5.96
CA GLU A 286 -15.70 -16.80 5.74
C GLU A 286 -15.18 -16.26 4.40
N ILE A 287 -16.04 -16.16 3.37
CA ILE A 287 -15.71 -15.50 2.09
C ILE A 287 -15.55 -13.99 2.29
N GLU A 288 -16.37 -13.35 3.13
CA GLU A 288 -16.25 -11.92 3.45
C GLU A 288 -14.90 -11.64 4.13
N ILE A 289 -14.54 -12.40 5.19
CA ILE A 289 -13.25 -12.24 5.89
C ILE A 289 -12.06 -12.51 4.96
N PHE A 290 -12.21 -13.40 3.98
CA PHE A 290 -11.18 -13.65 2.96
C PHE A 290 -11.04 -12.46 2.00
N ALA A 291 -12.15 -11.81 1.62
CA ALA A 291 -12.13 -10.58 0.83
C ALA A 291 -11.48 -9.41 1.61
N GLU A 292 -11.87 -9.24 2.88
CA GLU A 292 -11.28 -8.27 3.81
C GLU A 292 -9.76 -8.49 3.94
N THR A 293 -9.33 -9.74 4.15
CA THR A 293 -7.89 -10.07 4.25
C THR A 293 -7.13 -9.76 2.96
N MET A 294 -7.66 -10.13 1.79
CA MET A 294 -7.02 -9.82 0.51
C MET A 294 -6.92 -8.30 0.28
N ALA A 295 -7.93 -7.55 0.71
CA ALA A 295 -7.97 -6.09 0.64
C ALA A 295 -7.04 -5.40 1.66
N HIS A 296 -6.91 -5.98 2.85
CA HIS A 296 -6.06 -5.54 3.96
C HIS A 296 -4.57 -5.69 3.61
N GLU A 297 -4.14 -6.91 3.25
CA GLU A 297 -2.74 -7.17 2.90
C GLU A 297 -2.31 -6.43 1.63
N SER A 298 -3.22 -6.25 0.67
CA SER A 298 -2.94 -5.37 -0.48
C SER A 298 -2.83 -3.90 -0.06
N GLY A 299 -3.59 -3.47 0.96
CA GLY A 299 -3.45 -2.16 1.59
C GLY A 299 -2.07 -1.98 2.21
N HIS A 300 -1.57 -2.98 2.95
CA HIS A 300 -0.19 -3.01 3.44
C HIS A 300 0.82 -2.92 2.29
N PHE A 301 0.67 -3.72 1.24
CA PHE A 301 1.53 -3.66 0.06
C PHE A 301 1.51 -2.28 -0.64
N LEU A 302 0.40 -1.55 -0.55
CA LEU A 302 0.25 -0.18 -1.05
C LEU A 302 0.80 0.90 -0.07
N GLY A 303 1.22 0.52 1.14
CA GLY A 303 1.86 1.40 2.12
C GLY A 303 1.01 1.78 3.32
N LEU A 304 -0.19 1.19 3.49
CA LEU A 304 -1.01 1.39 4.68
C LEU A 304 -0.43 0.66 5.89
N TYR A 305 -0.52 1.28 7.07
CA TYR A 305 -0.34 0.60 8.35
C TYR A 305 -1.70 0.30 8.98
N HIS A 306 -1.68 -0.52 10.03
CA HIS A 306 -2.80 -0.57 10.95
C HIS A 306 -3.04 0.83 11.55
N PRO A 307 -4.30 1.31 11.68
CA PRO A 307 -4.60 2.57 12.34
C PRO A 307 -4.23 2.51 13.83
N VAL A 308 -4.12 1.30 14.38
CA VAL A 308 -3.50 0.99 15.67
C VAL A 308 -3.01 -0.47 15.65
N GLU A 309 -1.80 -0.72 16.14
CA GLU A 309 -1.27 -2.07 16.34
C GLU A 309 -1.96 -2.77 17.53
N ASP A 310 -1.98 -4.11 17.58
CA ASP A 310 -2.55 -4.91 18.70
C ASP A 310 -1.89 -4.62 20.08
N GLY A 311 -0.74 -3.94 20.08
CA GLY A 311 -0.14 -3.37 21.29
C GLY A 311 -0.81 -2.10 21.84
N TRP A 312 -1.78 -1.51 21.13
CA TRP A 312 -2.53 -0.28 21.45
C TRP A 312 -1.66 0.95 21.77
N THR A 313 -0.42 0.98 21.26
CA THR A 313 0.63 1.95 21.59
C THR A 313 1.43 2.43 20.37
N TYR A 314 1.05 1.99 19.18
CA TYR A 314 1.57 2.43 17.89
C TYR A 314 0.39 2.58 16.94
N TRP A 315 0.44 3.61 16.10
CA TRP A 315 -0.63 4.03 15.18
C TRP A 315 -0.04 4.27 13.79
N ASP A 316 -0.89 4.43 12.77
CA ASP A 316 -0.44 4.97 11.49
C ASP A 316 -0.10 6.48 11.59
N ALA A 317 0.58 6.99 10.57
CA ALA A 317 0.95 8.41 10.44
C ALA A 317 -0.20 9.30 9.90
N LEU A 318 -1.46 8.94 10.16
CA LEU A 318 -2.62 9.62 9.59
C LEU A 318 -3.43 10.36 10.68
N ASP A 319 -3.66 11.65 10.48
CA ASP A 319 -4.39 12.50 11.43
C ASP A 319 -5.92 12.26 11.45
N ASP A 320 -6.46 11.54 10.46
CA ASP A 320 -7.90 11.26 10.33
C ASP A 320 -8.33 9.87 10.83
N THR A 321 -7.38 9.01 11.22
CA THR A 321 -7.66 7.76 11.95
C THR A 321 -7.82 8.04 13.46
N LYS A 322 -8.70 7.29 14.13
CA LYS A 322 -9.05 7.57 15.53
C LYS A 322 -8.05 6.92 16.49
N LYS A 323 -7.19 7.72 17.12
CA LYS A 323 -6.32 7.24 18.21
C LYS A 323 -7.13 6.69 19.39
N CYS A 324 -6.69 5.53 19.88
CA CYS A 324 -7.27 4.74 20.97
C CYS A 324 -6.13 4.07 21.75
N SER A 325 -6.38 3.56 22.96
CA SER A 325 -5.29 3.09 23.85
C SER A 325 -5.63 1.83 24.66
N SER A 326 -6.57 1.03 24.17
CA SER A 326 -6.91 -0.31 24.66
C SER A 326 -7.87 -0.98 23.69
N GLU A 327 -7.72 -2.29 23.48
CA GLU A 327 -8.66 -3.23 22.82
C GLU A 327 -10.10 -2.70 22.72
N SER A 328 -10.86 -2.70 23.83
CA SER A 328 -12.27 -2.24 23.86
C SER A 328 -12.52 -0.80 23.38
N SER A 329 -11.53 0.11 23.47
CA SER A 329 -11.65 1.46 22.91
C SER A 329 -11.30 1.51 21.42
N CYS A 330 -10.41 0.63 20.96
CA CYS A 330 -9.97 0.51 19.59
C CYS A 330 -10.99 -0.21 18.72
N GLU A 331 -11.47 -1.39 19.14
CA GLU A 331 -12.59 -2.08 18.50
C GLU A 331 -13.82 -1.16 18.41
N SER A 332 -14.15 -0.43 19.49
CA SER A 332 -15.28 0.51 19.51
C SER A 332 -15.11 1.72 18.58
N ALA A 333 -13.90 1.99 18.07
CA ALA A 333 -13.57 3.18 17.28
C ALA A 333 -13.17 2.87 15.83
N LEU A 334 -12.67 1.66 15.58
CA LEU A 334 -11.95 1.26 14.37
C LEU A 334 -12.27 -0.17 13.89
N SER A 335 -13.15 -0.93 14.54
CA SER A 335 -13.42 -2.34 14.12
C SER A 335 -13.98 -2.48 12.70
N ASP A 336 -14.57 -1.42 12.16
CA ASP A 336 -15.05 -1.30 10.78
C ASP A 336 -13.97 -0.85 9.78
N ASN A 337 -12.79 -0.44 10.26
CA ASN A 337 -11.68 -0.02 9.39
C ASN A 337 -11.03 -1.24 8.75
N LEU A 338 -10.84 -1.21 7.42
CA LEU A 338 -10.22 -2.29 6.67
C LEU A 338 -8.83 -2.65 7.20
N MET A 339 -8.06 -1.66 7.66
CA MET A 339 -6.71 -1.88 8.18
C MET A 339 -6.68 -2.21 9.68
N PHE A 340 -7.81 -2.51 10.34
CA PHE A 340 -7.77 -2.96 11.74
C PHE A 340 -7.09 -4.33 11.85
N PRO A 341 -6.17 -4.58 12.82
CA PRO A 341 -5.21 -5.69 12.77
C PRO A 341 -5.79 -7.12 12.94
N TYR A 342 -7.10 -7.27 13.11
CA TYR A 342 -7.77 -8.57 13.14
C TYR A 342 -9.29 -8.47 12.90
N PRO A 343 -9.93 -9.53 12.40
CA PRO A 343 -11.39 -9.64 12.32
C PRO A 343 -12.06 -9.57 13.70
N VAL A 344 -12.92 -8.56 13.91
CA VAL A 344 -13.62 -8.37 15.19
C VAL A 344 -14.90 -9.21 15.24
N CYS A 345 -14.77 -10.46 15.68
CA CYS A 345 -15.84 -11.46 15.66
C CYS A 345 -16.43 -11.79 17.04
N ALA A 346 -17.75 -11.73 17.15
CA ALA A 346 -18.50 -12.09 18.35
C ALA A 346 -19.51 -13.24 18.09
N ALA A 347 -20.79 -12.91 17.88
CA ALA A 347 -21.78 -13.85 17.35
C ALA A 347 -21.92 -13.77 15.82
N ARG A 348 -21.26 -12.76 15.25
CA ARG A 348 -20.97 -12.44 13.84
C ARG A 348 -19.72 -11.56 13.84
N CYS A 349 -19.02 -11.47 12.72
CA CYS A 349 -17.96 -10.50 12.51
C CYS A 349 -18.51 -9.10 12.21
N VAL A 350 -17.73 -8.08 12.59
CA VAL A 350 -17.90 -6.71 12.08
C VAL A 350 -17.24 -6.66 10.71
N GLU A 351 -17.97 -6.14 9.73
CA GLU A 351 -17.49 -5.94 8.36
C GLU A 351 -16.40 -4.85 8.33
N GLN A 352 -15.21 -5.20 7.85
CA GLN A 352 -13.98 -4.39 7.89
C GLN A 352 -13.68 -3.81 6.51
N VAL A 353 -14.52 -2.88 6.06
CA VAL A 353 -14.46 -2.34 4.68
C VAL A 353 -14.16 -0.84 4.63
N ALA A 354 -14.11 -0.16 5.77
CA ALA A 354 -13.97 1.29 5.81
C ALA A 354 -12.50 1.75 5.69
N LEU A 355 -12.23 2.66 4.76
CA LEU A 355 -10.98 3.43 4.70
C LEU A 355 -11.22 4.91 5.07
N SER A 356 -10.24 5.52 5.74
CA SER A 356 -10.21 6.96 5.98
C SER A 356 -9.84 7.73 4.69
N THR A 357 -9.98 9.05 4.69
CA THR A 357 -9.55 9.86 3.53
C THR A 357 -8.04 9.82 3.38
N GLY A 358 -7.30 9.86 4.51
CA GLY A 358 -5.85 9.68 4.53
C GLY A 358 -5.41 8.33 3.98
N GLN A 359 -6.10 7.23 4.35
CA GLN A 359 -5.76 5.89 3.86
C GLN A 359 -6.02 5.76 2.34
N VAL A 360 -7.10 6.34 1.82
CA VAL A 360 -7.31 6.41 0.36
C VAL A 360 -6.21 7.23 -0.31
N GLY A 361 -5.79 8.36 0.27
CA GLY A 361 -4.66 9.15 -0.22
C GLY A 361 -3.37 8.33 -0.36
N VAL A 362 -3.01 7.53 0.67
CA VAL A 362 -1.83 6.65 0.62
C VAL A 362 -1.91 5.64 -0.53
N ILE A 363 -3.06 5.00 -0.73
CA ILE A 363 -3.28 4.10 -1.88
C ILE A 363 -3.05 4.86 -3.20
N LEU A 364 -3.69 6.02 -3.37
CA LEU A 364 -3.62 6.79 -4.62
C LEU A 364 -2.22 7.34 -4.93
N ASN A 365 -1.43 7.67 -3.90
CA ASN A 365 -0.05 8.13 -4.04
C ASN A 365 0.94 6.99 -4.33
N ASN A 366 0.53 5.71 -4.25
CA ASN A 366 1.41 4.58 -4.55
C ASN A 366 1.61 4.37 -6.06
N VAL A 367 2.88 4.27 -6.51
CA VAL A 367 3.25 4.06 -7.93
C VAL A 367 2.67 2.78 -8.54
N GLY A 368 2.26 1.79 -7.73
CA GLY A 368 1.56 0.58 -8.18
C GLY A 368 0.14 0.83 -8.70
N VAL A 369 -0.46 1.99 -8.40
CA VAL A 369 -1.78 2.42 -8.89
C VAL A 369 -1.60 3.26 -10.17
N ARG A 370 -2.40 2.97 -11.20
CA ARG A 370 -2.27 3.50 -12.57
C ARG A 370 -3.44 4.36 -13.05
#